data_AF-A0A0F9C874-F1
#
_entry.id   AF-A0A0F9C874-F1
#
_cell.length_a   1.000
_cell.length_b   1.000
_cell.length_c   1.000
_cell.angle_alpha   90.00
_cell.angle_beta   90.00
_cell.angle_gamma   90.00
#
_symmetry.space_group_name_H-M   'P 1'
#
loop_
_entity.id
_entity.type
_entity.pdbx_description
1 polymer ?
#
loop_
_entity_poly.entity_id
_entity_poly.type
_entity_poly.pdbx_seq_one_letter_code
_entity_poly.pdbx_strand_id
1 'polypeptide(L)'
;GNVERILAIEMLTAAQAFDFRDTLKSSTFLEQTHRNIRQKIAFAKADRVFSKDIEKAHQLIQDRQLIAVYHRCMAEKSLEEIDLFQNEFQTF
;
A
#
# COMPACT_ATOMS: atom_id res chain seq x y z
N GLY A 1 9.60 6.85 -14.39
CA GLY A 1 11.03 7.08 -14.05
C GLY A 1 11.60 5.91 -13.27
N ASN A 2 12.92 5.89 -13.01
CA ASN A 2 13.56 4.78 -12.28
C ASN A 2 13.06 4.65 -10.84
N VAL A 3 12.80 5.78 -10.16
CA VAL A 3 12.28 5.79 -8.77
C VAL A 3 10.91 5.13 -8.67
N GLU A 4 10.00 5.40 -9.61
CA GLU A 4 8.65 4.80 -9.61
C GLU A 4 8.70 3.27 -9.77
N ARG A 5 9.70 2.73 -10.47
CA ARG A 5 9.90 1.28 -10.58
C ARG A 5 10.42 0.67 -9.28
N ILE A 6 11.29 1.38 -8.56
CA ILE A 6 11.74 0.97 -7.22
C ILE A 6 10.54 0.94 -6.27
N LEU A 7 9.70 1.98 -6.28
CA LEU A 7 8.47 2.03 -5.48
C LEU A 7 7.47 0.92 -5.87
N ALA A 8 7.38 0.56 -7.16
CA ALA A 8 6.54 -0.55 -7.60
C ALA A 8 7.01 -1.90 -7.03
N ILE A 9 8.32 -2.13 -6.97
CA ILE A 9 8.90 -3.34 -6.36
C ILE A 9 8.62 -3.33 -4.86
N GLU A 10 8.85 -2.21 -4.17
CA GLU A 10 8.57 -2.07 -2.73
C GLU A 10 7.09 -2.29 -2.41
N MET A 11 6.17 -1.73 -3.20
CA MET A 11 4.74 -1.95 -3.05
C MET A 11 4.38 -3.44 -3.16
N LEU A 12 4.98 -4.14 -4.14
CA LEU A 12 4.73 -5.55 -4.34
C LEU A 12 5.24 -6.41 -3.19
N THR A 13 6.45 -6.13 -2.70
CA THR A 13 7.05 -6.86 -1.57
C THR A 13 6.32 -6.56 -0.27
N ALA A 14 5.91 -5.31 -0.04
CA ALA A 14 5.11 -4.91 1.12
C ALA A 14 3.75 -5.60 1.11
N ALA A 15 3.05 -5.63 -0.03
CA ALA A 15 1.77 -6.33 -0.15
C ALA A 15 1.93 -7.82 0.15
N GLN A 16 2.97 -8.47 -0.38
CA GLN A 16 3.25 -9.88 -0.10
C GLN A 16 3.58 -10.13 1.38
N ALA A 17 4.38 -9.27 2.01
CA ALA A 17 4.72 -9.35 3.43
C ALA A 17 3.47 -9.16 4.32
N PHE A 18 2.54 -8.30 3.88
CA PHE A 18 1.26 -8.08 4.56
C PHE A 18 0.42 -9.36 4.58
N ASP A 19 0.28 -10.06 3.43
CA ASP A 19 -0.46 -11.35 3.39
C ASP A 19 0.17 -12.43 4.26
N PHE A 20 1.51 -12.45 4.39
CA PHE A 20 2.18 -13.39 5.29
C PHE A 20 1.94 -13.08 6.78
N ARG A 21 1.49 -11.87 7.11
CA ARG A 21 1.26 -11.38 8.49
C ARG A 21 -0.23 -11.24 8.84
N ASP A 22 -1.15 -11.74 8.01
CA ASP A 22 -2.63 -11.57 8.06
C ASP A 22 -3.32 -11.89 9.42
N THR A 23 -2.59 -12.48 10.38
CA THR A 23 -3.04 -12.58 11.78
C THR A 23 -3.11 -11.26 12.55
N LEU A 24 -2.53 -10.16 12.03
CA LEU A 24 -2.51 -8.86 12.70
C LEU A 24 -3.41 -7.84 11.98
N LYS A 25 -4.34 -7.21 12.70
CA LYS A 25 -5.18 -6.13 12.15
C LYS A 25 -4.35 -4.87 11.94
N SER A 26 -4.34 -4.34 10.71
CA SER A 26 -3.71 -3.05 10.42
C SER A 26 -4.72 -1.90 10.44
N SER A 27 -4.22 -0.69 10.22
CA SER A 27 -5.07 0.48 10.00
C SER A 27 -5.95 0.31 8.77
N THR A 28 -7.12 0.94 8.79
CA THR A 28 -8.12 0.91 7.74
C THR A 28 -7.53 1.35 6.41
N PHE A 29 -6.69 2.39 6.42
CA PHE A 29 -6.00 2.83 5.21
C PHE A 29 -5.09 1.75 4.61
N LEU A 30 -4.32 1.04 5.44
CA LEU A 30 -3.43 -0.03 4.98
C LEU A 30 -4.22 -1.23 4.46
N GLU A 31 -5.30 -1.63 5.14
CA GLU A 31 -6.19 -2.71 4.71
C GLU A 31 -6.84 -2.39 3.34
N GLN A 32 -7.35 -1.16 3.16
CA GLN A 32 -7.94 -0.74 1.88
C GLN A 32 -6.89 -0.63 0.77
N THR A 33 -5.68 -0.17 1.10
CA THR A 33 -4.56 -0.09 0.15
C THR A 33 -4.14 -1.49 -0.29
N HIS A 34 -3.94 -2.42 0.65
CA HIS A 34 -3.59 -3.81 0.37
C HIS A 34 -4.67 -4.48 -0.50
N ARG A 35 -5.95 -4.31 -0.16
CA ARG A 35 -7.08 -4.79 -0.96
C ARG A 35 -7.05 -4.22 -2.37
N ASN A 36 -6.80 -2.92 -2.55
CA ASN A 36 -6.72 -2.29 -3.87
C ASN A 36 -5.59 -2.89 -4.72
N ILE A 37 -4.42 -3.14 -4.13
CA ILE A 37 -3.30 -3.81 -4.79
C ILE A 37 -3.72 -5.23 -5.21
N ARG A 38 -4.33 -5.99 -4.30
CA ARG A 38 -4.72 -7.39 -4.54
C ARG A 38 -5.81 -7.57 -5.59
N GLN A 39 -6.65 -6.55 -5.81
CA GLN A 39 -7.59 -6.51 -6.94
C GLN A 39 -6.90 -6.46 -8.31
N LYS A 40 -5.65 -5.99 -8.39
CA LYS A 40 -4.89 -5.86 -9.65
C LYS A 40 -3.76 -6.89 -9.77
N ILE A 41 -3.16 -7.25 -8.63
CA ILE A 41 -1.99 -8.12 -8.53
C ILE A 41 -2.27 -9.21 -7.51
N ALA A 42 -2.54 -10.42 -8.00
CA ALA A 42 -2.82 -11.57 -7.15
C ALA A 42 -1.61 -11.94 -6.26
N PHE A 43 -1.87 -12.54 -5.10
CA PHE A 43 -0.82 -13.07 -4.24
C PHE A 43 0.07 -14.09 -4.99
N ALA A 44 1.38 -14.00 -4.83
CA ALA A 44 2.32 -14.95 -5.43
C ALA A 44 2.53 -16.15 -4.50
N LYS A 45 1.80 -17.25 -4.75
CA LYS A 45 1.94 -18.50 -3.97
C LYS A 45 3.20 -19.30 -4.35
N ALA A 46 3.68 -19.11 -5.57
CA ALA A 46 4.87 -19.73 -6.14
C ALA A 46 5.50 -18.73 -7.11
N ASP A 47 6.75 -19.00 -7.49
CA ASP A 47 7.47 -18.17 -8.43
C ASP A 47 6.74 -18.04 -9.77
N ARG A 48 6.79 -16.82 -10.30
CA ARG A 48 6.23 -16.47 -11.61
C ARG A 48 7.01 -15.32 -12.22
N VAL A 49 6.65 -14.94 -13.44
CA VAL A 49 7.25 -13.80 -14.13
C VAL A 49 6.81 -12.50 -13.46
N PHE A 50 7.66 -11.97 -12.57
CA PHE A 50 7.38 -10.77 -11.79
C PHE A 50 7.38 -9.46 -12.60
N SER A 51 7.99 -9.41 -13.79
CA SER A 51 7.99 -8.20 -14.61
C SER A 51 6.57 -7.70 -14.92
N LYS A 52 5.62 -8.62 -15.12
CA LYS A 52 4.21 -8.28 -15.34
C LYS A 52 3.55 -7.68 -14.10
N ASP A 53 3.92 -8.14 -12.91
CA ASP A 53 3.38 -7.62 -11.66
C ASP A 53 4.01 -6.26 -11.31
N ILE A 54 5.32 -6.11 -11.54
CA ILE A 54 6.04 -4.85 -11.36
C ILE A 54 5.43 -3.78 -12.27
N GLU A 55 5.12 -4.09 -13.54
CA GLU A 55 4.50 -3.07 -14.41
C GLU A 55 3.07 -2.72 -14.01
N LYS A 56 2.30 -3.67 -13.46
CA LYS A 56 1.00 -3.35 -12.85
C LYS A 56 1.16 -2.46 -11.62
N ALA A 57 2.13 -2.74 -10.75
CA ALA A 57 2.40 -1.93 -9.57
C ALA A 57 2.91 -0.53 -9.97
N HIS A 58 3.72 -0.45 -11.02
CA HIS A 58 4.17 0.81 -11.59
C HIS A 58 2.99 1.65 -12.09
N GLN A 59 2.01 1.02 -12.77
CA GLN A 59 0.78 1.70 -13.18
C GLN A 59 -0.02 2.22 -11.97
N LEU A 60 -0.14 1.44 -10.88
CA LEU A 60 -0.81 1.90 -9.65
C LEU A 60 -0.16 3.16 -9.06
N ILE A 61 1.17 3.25 -9.11
CA ILE A 61 1.93 4.43 -8.69
C ILE A 61 1.64 5.63 -9.61
N GLN A 62 1.70 5.44 -10.92
CA GLN A 62 1.43 6.50 -11.90
C GLN A 62 -0.01 7.03 -11.80
N ASP A 63 -0.96 6.14 -11.55
CA ASP A 63 -2.37 6.45 -11.36
C ASP A 63 -2.68 7.03 -9.96
N ARG A 64 -1.66 7.18 -9.10
CA ARG A 64 -1.77 7.71 -7.73
C ARG A 64 -2.83 6.99 -6.90
N GLN A 65 -2.97 5.67 -7.07
CA GLN A 65 -4.05 4.90 -6.45
C GLN A 65 -4.02 4.95 -4.92
N LEU A 66 -2.83 4.99 -4.31
CA LEU A 66 -2.69 5.16 -2.85
C LEU A 66 -3.26 6.49 -2.36
N ILE A 67 -3.04 7.57 -3.10
CA ILE A 67 -3.59 8.89 -2.77
C ILE A 67 -5.12 8.87 -2.91
N ALA A 68 -5.64 8.20 -3.93
CA ALA A 68 -7.09 8.03 -4.10
C ALA A 68 -7.71 7.22 -2.95
N VAL A 69 -7.06 6.15 -2.49
CA VAL A 69 -7.49 5.37 -1.32
C VAL A 69 -7.44 6.23 -0.04
N TYR A 70 -6.37 7.01 0.15
CA TYR A 70 -6.24 7.91 1.29
C TYR A 70 -7.38 8.92 1.36
N HIS A 71 -7.67 9.61 0.25
CA HIS A 71 -8.77 10.57 0.20
C HIS A 71 -10.14 9.92 0.46
N ARG A 72 -10.33 8.67 0.02
CA ARG A 72 -11.55 7.91 0.33
C ARG A 72 -11.68 7.64 1.83
N CYS A 73 -10.64 7.11 2.46
CA CYS A 73 -10.65 6.84 3.89
C CYS A 73 -10.82 8.13 4.73
N MET A 74 -10.24 9.24 4.28
CA MET A 74 -10.47 10.57 4.87
C MET A 74 -11.94 10.99 4.79
N ALA A 75 -12.57 10.86 3.62
CA ALA A 75 -13.97 11.23 3.41
C ALA A 75 -14.92 10.35 4.24
N GLU A 76 -14.58 9.08 4.43
CA GLU A 76 -15.33 8.12 5.23
C GLU A 76 -15.11 8.29 6.75
N LYS A 77 -14.28 9.25 7.19
CA LYS A 77 -13.83 9.41 8.59
C LYS A 77 -13.29 8.10 9.17
N SER A 78 -12.68 7.28 8.31
CA SER A 78 -12.22 5.94 8.64
C SER A 78 -10.71 5.89 8.83
N LEU A 79 -10.02 7.04 8.88
CA LEU A 79 -8.65 7.08 9.34
C LEU A 79 -8.61 6.98 10.85
N GLU A 80 -7.78 6.09 11.37
CA GLU A 80 -7.45 6.06 12.77
C GLU A 80 -6.80 7.39 13.17
N GLU A 81 -7.26 7.98 14.28
CA GLU A 81 -6.50 9.04 14.93
C GLU A 81 -5.16 8.47 15.38
N ILE A 82 -4.07 8.88 14.74
CA ILE A 82 -2.72 8.56 15.21
C ILE A 82 -2.45 9.49 16.40
N ASP A 83 -2.92 9.09 17.59
CA ASP A 83 -2.61 9.75 18.87
C ASP A 83 -1.26 9.29 19.47
N LEU A 84 -0.34 8.87 18.59
CA LEU A 84 1.00 8.46 18.98
C LEU A 84 1.96 9.47 18.37
N PHE A 85 2.47 10.37 19.21
CA PHE A 85 3.56 11.31 18.94
C PHE A 85 3.21 12.68 18.30
N GLN A 86 1.96 13.15 18.33
CA GLN A 86 1.67 14.55 17.90
C GLN A 86 2.51 15.60 18.65
N ASN A 87 2.88 15.32 19.90
CA ASN A 87 3.72 16.21 20.72
C ASN A 87 5.22 16.12 20.42
N GLU A 88 5.71 15.11 19.71
CA GLU A 88 7.15 14.95 19.46
C GLU A 88 7.64 15.70 18.22
N PHE A 89 6.74 16.07 17.30
CA PHE A 89 7.07 16.82 16.09
C PHE A 89 6.82 18.34 16.21
N GLN A 90 6.39 18.85 17.36
CA GLN A 90 6.23 20.30 17.60
C GLN A 90 7.52 21.02 18.06
N THR A 91 8.66 20.36 18.02
CA THR A 91 9.96 20.97 18.38
C THR A 91 10.95 20.86 17.22
N PHE A 92 10.76 21.67 16.18
CA PHE A 92 11.81 22.33 15.38
C PHE A 92 11.23 23.55 14.68
#